data_AF-A0A813X8K4-F1
#
_entry.id   AF-A0A813X8K4-F1
#
_cell.length_a   1.000
_cell.length_b   1.000
_cell.length_c   1.000
_cell.angle_alpha   90.00
_cell.angle_beta   90.00
_cell.angle_gamma   90.00
#
_symmetry.space_group_name_H-M   'P 1'
#
loop_
_entity.id
_entity.type
_entity.pdbx_description
1 polymer ?
#
loop_
_entity_poly.entity_id
_entity_poly.type
_entity_poly.pdbx_seq_one_letter_code
_entity_poly.pdbx_strand_id
1 'polypeptide(L)'
;MTASPKRLFAISLEEIGDRPKFSWQTGHGTHIAAAGSLNVITIRNRQGDEIASIPLKGPCLQMSWDKDGDTLAVITEKSNLVYLWSANSQKTNVIDTPAKDYTTVISWSKSSPILAIGTSRGNIILYDQPTAKKLPLIGQHSGRITTMAWSKDNLLAIGANDNRISVMSSNGTVLQRCDTTDTPKHLKFSEMKREKRGTYEESTVSAVIGKKHLGLWTVGDSNNNAASAAGSQLFTLNFQDKYGDISDYQWFGDGYIMIGFSGGYFIVISTYHKEIGEELHKTRDHKGYLSSIAISTALNRAATCGNGGIKIHELSDQYVIDSIITIDEGNDNLSDIEASKTAIIIAQQDQESGNYRSARDVLFTMHQELKAQHTAIPFEMANSLMLLHSYILVKIQIKLNNHNHAARLLNRVSHNVSKFPAHIVQILTTTVIECQKAGMNNSAFNFSLILMKPEYRDQIDAKYKKKIEALVRKPDKSESEEDFSQCPHCHQRVPTYELLCPSCQLALPYCIVTGAHILREDLCLCPSCNFPAIHSEFLRYLSIDDVCPMCTTKIDGSRITKLDSGAAVDSFLAQSSDMS
;
A
#
# COMPACT_ATOMS: atom_id res chain seq x y z
N MET A 1 -9.98 5.01 -12.46
CA MET A 1 -8.83 4.45 -13.21
C MET A 1 -7.58 5.23 -12.84
N THR A 2 -6.94 4.88 -11.73
CA THR A 2 -5.62 5.39 -11.36
C THR A 2 -4.59 4.63 -12.18
N ALA A 3 -3.86 5.32 -13.06
CA ALA A 3 -2.77 4.70 -13.82
C ALA A 3 -1.76 4.09 -12.83
N SER A 4 -1.34 2.85 -13.09
CA SER A 4 -0.28 2.22 -12.32
C SER A 4 1.01 3.06 -12.42
N PRO A 5 1.79 3.16 -11.33
CA PRO A 5 3.01 3.97 -11.33
C PRO A 5 3.98 3.42 -12.38
N LYS A 6 4.38 4.28 -13.33
CA LYS A 6 5.36 3.94 -14.35
C LYS A 6 6.77 4.24 -13.82
N ARG A 7 7.63 3.23 -13.75
CA ARG A 7 9.07 3.41 -13.48
C ARG A 7 9.67 4.25 -14.62
N LEU A 8 10.28 5.39 -14.27
CA LEU A 8 10.94 6.26 -15.24
C LEU A 8 12.37 5.80 -15.51
N PHE A 9 13.17 5.67 -14.44
CA PHE A 9 14.54 5.17 -14.46
C PHE A 9 14.90 4.63 -13.06
N ALA A 10 16.10 4.08 -12.90
CA ALA A 10 16.67 3.74 -11.61
C ALA A 10 18.15 4.11 -11.56
N ILE A 11 18.63 4.40 -10.36
CA ILE A 11 20.03 4.70 -10.08
C ILE A 11 20.58 3.52 -9.30
N SER A 12 21.57 2.83 -9.86
CA SER A 12 22.15 1.65 -9.24
C SER A 12 23.10 2.02 -8.09
N LEU A 13 23.29 1.10 -7.13
CA LEU A 13 24.31 1.28 -6.08
C LEU A 13 25.74 1.30 -6.64
N GLU A 14 25.97 0.73 -7.83
CA GLU A 14 27.26 0.82 -8.52
C GLU A 14 27.60 2.25 -8.92
N GLU A 15 26.60 3.08 -9.25
CA GLU A 15 26.80 4.46 -9.69
C GLU A 15 27.03 5.47 -8.56
N ILE A 16 26.41 5.26 -7.39
CA ILE A 16 26.45 6.23 -6.28
C ILE A 16 27.09 5.68 -5.00
N GLY A 17 27.22 4.35 -4.88
CA GLY A 17 27.71 3.66 -3.71
C GLY A 17 26.66 3.53 -2.60
N ASP A 18 27.13 3.19 -1.40
CA ASP A 18 26.29 2.95 -0.23
C ASP A 18 25.68 4.24 0.34
N ARG A 19 24.63 4.09 1.14
CA ARG A 19 23.93 5.19 1.84
C ARG A 19 23.44 6.27 0.86
N PRO A 20 22.59 5.90 -0.10
CA PRO A 20 22.11 6.82 -1.10
C PRO A 20 21.31 7.95 -0.45
N LYS A 21 21.52 9.15 -0.96
CA LYS A 21 20.81 10.37 -0.60
C LYS A 21 20.30 11.01 -1.87
N PHE A 22 19.05 11.44 -1.82
CA PHE A 22 18.38 12.06 -2.95
C PHE A 22 17.82 13.41 -2.53
N SER A 23 17.83 14.37 -3.45
CA SER A 23 17.19 15.67 -3.25
C SER A 23 16.61 16.16 -4.57
N TRP A 24 15.28 16.22 -4.65
CA TRP A 24 14.57 16.83 -5.77
C TRP A 24 14.73 18.34 -5.74
N GLN A 25 14.90 18.94 -6.92
CA GLN A 25 14.95 20.38 -7.08
C GLN A 25 13.63 21.02 -6.59
N THR A 26 13.75 22.04 -5.73
CA THR A 26 12.61 22.82 -5.23
C THR A 26 11.87 23.51 -6.39
N GLY A 27 10.53 23.63 -6.29
CA GLY A 27 9.71 24.38 -7.24
C GLY A 27 9.45 23.63 -8.55
N HIS A 28 10.41 23.65 -9.47
CA HIS A 28 10.26 23.09 -10.83
C HIS A 28 10.38 21.56 -10.88
N GLY A 29 11.14 20.95 -9.96
CA GLY A 29 11.32 19.50 -9.88
C GLY A 29 11.83 18.86 -11.18
N THR A 30 12.63 19.59 -11.97
CA THR A 30 13.18 19.10 -13.25
C THR A 30 14.44 18.27 -13.05
N HIS A 31 15.17 18.53 -11.97
CA HIS A 31 16.38 17.80 -11.61
C HIS A 31 16.23 17.01 -10.31
N ILE A 32 16.94 15.88 -10.24
CA ILE A 32 17.21 15.15 -9.01
C ILE A 32 18.72 15.09 -8.77
N ALA A 33 19.13 15.47 -7.56
CA ALA A 33 20.49 15.27 -7.10
C ALA A 33 20.59 13.94 -6.36
N ALA A 34 21.58 13.13 -6.70
CA ALA A 34 21.87 11.85 -6.09
C ALA A 34 23.34 11.79 -5.64
N ALA A 35 23.55 11.28 -4.43
CA ALA A 35 24.88 11.09 -3.85
C ALA A 35 24.87 9.83 -2.98
N GLY A 36 26.01 9.17 -2.84
CA GLY A 36 26.17 8.06 -1.88
C GLY A 36 27.56 8.10 -1.27
N SER A 37 28.20 6.93 -1.15
CA SER A 37 29.56 6.79 -0.62
C SER A 37 30.64 7.10 -1.65
N LEU A 38 30.30 7.12 -2.94
CA LEU A 38 31.21 7.60 -3.97
C LEU A 38 31.27 9.13 -3.84
N ASN A 39 32.48 9.68 -3.76
CA ASN A 39 32.75 11.11 -3.52
C ASN A 39 32.36 11.97 -4.73
N VAL A 40 31.12 11.84 -5.20
CA VAL A 40 30.57 12.46 -6.39
C VAL A 40 29.09 12.70 -6.19
N ILE A 41 28.59 13.77 -6.79
CA ILE A 41 27.16 14.04 -6.89
C ILE A 41 26.80 14.00 -8.34
N THR A 42 25.74 13.29 -8.63
CA THR A 42 25.18 13.19 -9.98
C THR A 42 23.84 13.92 -9.97
N ILE A 43 23.66 14.82 -10.94
CA ILE A 43 22.43 15.56 -11.15
C ILE A 43 21.83 15.05 -12.43
N ARG A 44 20.60 14.52 -12.35
CA ARG A 44 19.88 13.93 -13.48
C ARG A 44 18.60 14.69 -13.76
N ASN A 45 18.14 14.65 -15.01
CA ASN A 45 16.82 15.13 -15.38
C ASN A 45 15.73 14.10 -15.00
N ARG A 46 14.45 14.41 -15.29
CA ARG A 46 13.31 13.51 -15.03
C ARG A 46 13.35 12.20 -15.85
N GLN A 47 14.06 12.18 -16.96
CA GLN A 47 14.21 11.02 -17.84
C GLN A 47 15.34 10.09 -17.37
N GLY A 48 16.20 10.55 -16.46
CA GLY A 48 17.35 9.81 -15.94
C GLY A 48 18.68 10.17 -16.60
N ASP A 49 18.70 11.11 -17.54
CA ASP A 49 19.95 11.54 -18.18
C ASP A 49 20.78 12.38 -17.22
N GLU A 50 22.08 12.11 -17.17
CA GLU A 50 23.04 12.88 -16.38
C GLU A 50 23.27 14.26 -16.99
N ILE A 51 22.95 15.30 -16.21
CA ILE A 51 23.15 16.71 -16.56
C ILE A 51 24.49 17.21 -16.02
N ALA A 52 24.88 16.78 -14.82
CA ALA A 52 26.14 17.17 -14.23
C ALA A 52 26.66 16.11 -13.26
N SER A 53 27.99 16.01 -13.19
CA SER A 53 28.71 15.23 -12.18
C SER A 53 29.72 16.13 -11.46
N ILE A 54 29.61 16.18 -10.14
CA ILE A 54 30.37 17.10 -9.29
C ILE A 54 31.26 16.26 -8.37
N PRO A 55 32.59 16.26 -8.58
CA PRO A 55 33.51 15.55 -7.70
C PRO A 55 33.60 16.27 -6.34
N LEU A 56 33.55 15.48 -5.28
CA LEU A 56 33.64 15.92 -3.90
C LEU A 56 34.97 15.49 -3.27
N LYS A 57 35.41 16.20 -2.22
CA LYS A 57 36.57 15.81 -1.41
C LYS A 57 36.27 14.76 -0.33
N GLY A 58 35.06 14.24 -0.28
CA GLY A 58 34.63 13.22 0.69
C GLY A 58 33.16 12.86 0.52
N PRO A 59 32.64 11.91 1.33
CA PRO A 59 31.26 11.46 1.23
C PRO A 59 30.28 12.61 1.45
N CYS A 60 29.20 12.63 0.67
CA CYS A 60 28.18 13.66 0.79
C CYS A 60 27.46 13.55 2.15
N LEU A 61 27.54 14.61 2.96
CA LEU A 61 26.88 14.67 4.27
C LEU A 61 25.43 15.15 4.12
N GLN A 62 25.20 16.23 3.38
CA GLN A 62 23.86 16.80 3.19
C GLN A 62 23.79 17.60 1.87
N MET A 63 22.61 17.58 1.26
CA MET A 63 22.24 18.38 0.08
C MET A 63 21.03 19.24 0.42
N SER A 64 21.01 20.49 -0.08
CA SER A 64 19.85 21.37 0.06
C SER A 64 19.75 22.31 -1.13
N TRP A 65 18.60 22.33 -1.78
CA TRP A 65 18.25 23.33 -2.79
C TRP A 65 17.81 24.64 -2.12
N ASP A 66 18.04 25.76 -2.79
CA ASP A 66 17.44 27.04 -2.42
C ASP A 66 15.93 27.06 -2.72
N LYS A 67 15.27 28.16 -2.34
CA LYS A 67 13.81 28.31 -2.46
C LYS A 67 13.31 28.22 -3.90
N ASP A 68 14.11 28.72 -4.84
CA ASP A 68 13.75 28.81 -6.26
C ASP A 68 14.20 27.56 -7.05
N GLY A 69 15.04 26.71 -6.45
CA GLY A 69 15.64 25.56 -7.10
C GLY A 69 16.81 25.93 -8.02
N ASP A 70 17.32 27.16 -7.96
CA ASP A 70 18.39 27.67 -8.80
C ASP A 70 19.77 27.21 -8.33
N THR A 71 19.94 27.00 -7.02
CA THR A 71 21.23 26.65 -6.42
C THR A 71 21.12 25.44 -5.49
N LEU A 72 21.92 24.41 -5.75
CA LEU A 72 22.12 23.26 -4.87
C LEU A 72 23.35 23.49 -4.00
N ALA A 73 23.17 23.49 -2.68
CA ALA A 73 24.26 23.48 -1.71
C ALA A 73 24.57 22.06 -1.22
N VAL A 74 25.85 21.76 -1.08
CA VAL A 74 26.32 20.44 -0.65
C VAL A 74 27.49 20.58 0.30
N ILE A 75 27.45 19.80 1.38
CA ILE A 75 28.55 19.62 2.33
C ILE A 75 29.02 18.17 2.39
N THR A 76 30.28 17.99 2.78
CA THR A 76 30.95 16.68 2.83
C THR A 76 31.45 16.38 4.23
N GLU A 77 31.62 15.10 4.55
CA GLU A 77 32.12 14.69 5.86
C GLU A 77 33.52 15.26 6.14
N LYS A 78 33.71 15.81 7.35
CA LYS A 78 34.99 16.35 7.85
C LYS A 78 35.62 17.42 6.94
N SER A 79 34.82 18.16 6.18
CA SER A 79 35.26 19.28 5.35
C SER A 79 34.66 20.62 5.77
N ASN A 80 35.43 21.70 5.58
CA ASN A 80 34.99 23.08 5.71
C ASN A 80 34.46 23.69 4.40
N LEU A 81 34.45 22.92 3.31
CA LEU A 81 34.00 23.35 2.00
C LEU A 81 32.50 23.15 1.82
N VAL A 82 31.85 24.14 1.21
CA VAL A 82 30.48 24.05 0.73
C VAL A 82 30.48 24.21 -0.79
N TYR A 83 29.94 23.23 -1.50
CA TYR A 83 29.78 23.26 -2.95
C TYR A 83 28.43 23.87 -3.28
N LEU A 84 28.42 24.82 -4.21
CA LEU A 84 27.23 25.52 -4.70
C LEU A 84 27.13 25.28 -6.21
N TRP A 85 26.19 24.45 -6.63
CA TRP A 85 25.93 24.19 -8.04
C TRP A 85 24.73 24.99 -8.52
N SER A 86 24.90 25.73 -9.61
CA SER A 86 23.83 26.52 -10.23
C SER A 86 23.15 25.74 -11.34
N ALA A 87 21.83 25.56 -11.25
CA ALA A 87 21.02 24.88 -12.26
C ALA A 87 21.03 25.61 -13.61
N ASN A 88 20.97 26.94 -13.58
CA ASN A 88 20.89 27.77 -14.78
C ASN A 88 22.22 27.79 -15.56
N SER A 89 23.35 27.86 -14.86
CA SER A 89 24.67 27.94 -15.49
C SER A 89 25.39 26.60 -15.59
N GLN A 90 24.90 25.57 -14.88
CA GLN A 90 25.53 24.26 -14.71
C GLN A 90 26.97 24.35 -14.19
N LYS A 91 27.30 25.41 -13.46
CA LYS A 91 28.62 25.63 -12.86
C LYS A 91 28.60 25.37 -11.36
N THR A 92 29.70 24.80 -10.88
CA THR A 92 29.95 24.59 -9.46
C THR A 92 30.92 25.65 -8.95
N ASN A 93 30.51 26.37 -7.92
CA ASN A 93 31.38 27.22 -7.11
C ASN A 93 31.64 26.53 -5.77
N VAL A 94 32.81 26.75 -5.20
CA VAL A 94 33.16 26.22 -3.87
C VAL A 94 33.45 27.40 -2.95
N ILE A 95 32.75 27.45 -1.83
CA ILE A 95 33.03 28.43 -0.78
C ILE A 95 33.69 27.74 0.40
N ASP A 96 34.73 28.37 0.93
CA ASP A 96 35.35 27.96 2.18
C ASP A 96 34.67 28.62 3.38
N THR A 97 34.48 27.88 4.47
CA THR A 97 34.00 28.45 5.72
C THR A 97 35.19 28.96 6.53
N PRO A 98 35.14 30.20 7.07
CA PRO A 98 36.27 30.80 7.78
C PRO A 98 36.62 30.11 9.11
N ALA A 99 35.85 29.12 9.55
CA ALA A 99 36.10 28.37 10.77
C ALA A 99 37.18 27.30 10.53
N LYS A 100 38.08 27.08 11.51
CA LYS A 100 39.00 25.92 11.53
C LYS A 100 38.29 24.57 11.74
N ASP A 101 36.97 24.57 11.65
CA ASP A 101 36.06 23.50 11.99
C ASP A 101 35.37 23.01 10.72
N TYR A 102 34.91 21.77 10.72
CA TYR A 102 34.19 21.22 9.58
C TYR A 102 32.69 21.52 9.68
N THR A 103 32.05 21.62 8.51
CA THR A 103 30.62 21.83 8.34
C THR A 103 29.85 20.58 8.75
N THR A 104 28.68 20.77 9.38
CA THR A 104 27.88 19.66 9.93
C THR A 104 26.44 19.64 9.46
N VAL A 105 25.90 20.80 9.11
CA VAL A 105 24.54 20.94 8.59
C VAL A 105 24.44 22.22 7.76
N ILE A 106 23.58 22.19 6.74
CA ILE A 106 23.22 23.35 5.93
C ILE A 106 21.71 23.52 5.87
N SER A 107 21.23 24.74 5.69
CA SER A 107 19.80 25.03 5.50
C SER A 107 19.62 26.35 4.74
N TRP A 108 18.95 26.29 3.58
CA TRP A 108 18.56 27.49 2.84
C TRP A 108 17.34 28.15 3.47
N SER A 109 17.31 29.47 3.49
CA SER A 109 16.13 30.24 3.86
C SER A 109 15.00 30.01 2.87
N LYS A 110 13.77 29.91 3.40
CA LYS A 110 12.55 29.75 2.61
C LYS A 110 12.12 31.04 1.90
N SER A 111 12.57 32.20 2.38
CA SER A 111 12.12 33.52 1.93
C SER A 111 13.24 34.41 1.36
N SER A 112 14.49 34.14 1.71
CA SER A 112 15.64 34.93 1.25
C SER A 112 16.75 34.04 0.68
N PRO A 113 17.64 34.56 -0.19
CA PRO A 113 18.72 33.78 -0.79
C PRO A 113 19.91 33.63 0.16
N ILE A 114 19.62 33.24 1.41
CA ILE A 114 20.60 33.07 2.49
C ILE A 114 20.75 31.59 2.80
N LEU A 115 21.99 31.12 2.87
CA LEU A 115 22.36 29.78 3.32
C LEU A 115 22.92 29.85 4.73
N ALA A 116 22.29 29.14 5.67
CA ALA A 116 22.86 28.89 7.00
C ALA A 116 23.76 27.65 6.96
N ILE A 117 24.95 27.77 7.56
CA ILE A 117 25.94 26.69 7.66
C ILE A 117 26.32 26.52 9.12
N GLY A 118 26.05 25.34 9.69
CA GLY A 118 26.43 24.97 11.05
C GLY A 118 27.74 24.19 11.07
N THR A 119 28.48 24.31 12.18
CA THR A 119 29.83 23.72 12.32
C THR A 119 29.93 22.76 13.50
N SER A 120 31.03 22.00 13.54
CA SER A 120 31.30 21.02 14.60
C SER A 120 31.58 21.61 15.98
N ARG A 121 31.84 22.92 16.09
CA ARG A 121 32.06 23.62 17.37
C ARG A 121 30.99 24.66 17.70
N GLY A 122 29.80 24.54 17.12
CA GLY A 122 28.67 25.38 17.50
C GLY A 122 28.67 26.78 16.89
N ASN A 123 29.56 27.05 15.93
CA ASN A 123 29.53 28.26 15.12
C ASN A 123 28.51 28.11 13.98
N ILE A 124 27.92 29.25 13.59
CA ILE A 124 26.99 29.35 12.47
C ILE A 124 27.55 30.37 11.50
N ILE A 125 27.37 30.15 10.20
CA ILE A 125 27.74 31.10 9.16
C ILE A 125 26.52 31.35 8.31
N LEU A 126 26.14 32.61 8.16
CA LEU A 126 25.11 33.03 7.21
C LEU A 126 25.81 33.48 5.93
N TYR A 127 25.52 32.82 4.82
CA TYR A 127 26.06 33.12 3.51
C TYR A 127 24.97 33.76 2.65
N ASP A 128 25.18 35.01 2.26
CA ASP A 128 24.32 35.77 1.36
C ASP A 128 24.75 35.49 -0.08
N GLN A 129 23.91 34.78 -0.85
CA GLN A 129 24.28 34.27 -2.17
C GLN A 129 24.49 35.38 -3.21
N PRO A 130 23.61 36.40 -3.34
CA PRO A 130 23.81 37.51 -4.28
C PRO A 130 25.09 38.31 -4.06
N THR A 131 25.46 38.56 -2.80
CA THR A 131 26.64 39.40 -2.47
C THR A 131 27.90 38.59 -2.19
N ALA A 132 27.79 37.27 -2.13
CA ALA A 132 28.81 36.33 -1.67
C ALA A 132 29.39 36.66 -0.27
N LYS A 133 28.68 37.47 0.53
CA LYS A 133 29.11 37.83 1.88
C LYS A 133 28.89 36.69 2.85
N LYS A 134 29.84 36.53 3.78
CA LYS A 134 29.81 35.54 4.86
C LYS A 134 29.75 36.27 6.20
N LEU A 135 28.73 35.99 6.99
CA LEU A 135 28.59 36.49 8.36
C LEU A 135 28.85 35.34 9.35
N PRO A 136 30.06 35.23 9.92
CA PRO A 136 30.36 34.23 10.93
C PRO A 136 29.81 34.64 12.30
N LEU A 137 28.98 33.78 12.88
CA LEU A 137 28.42 33.89 14.22
C LEU A 137 29.11 32.86 15.11
N ILE A 138 30.11 33.32 15.86
CA ILE A 138 30.98 32.46 16.67
C ILE A 138 30.38 32.29 18.08
N GLY A 139 30.49 31.08 18.64
CA GLY A 139 30.13 30.80 20.03
C GLY A 139 28.62 30.86 20.33
N GLN A 140 27.77 30.66 19.32
CA GLN A 140 26.32 30.64 19.52
C GLN A 140 25.86 29.42 20.33
N HIS A 141 26.50 28.28 20.08
CA HIS A 141 26.33 27.03 20.82
C HIS A 141 27.69 26.52 21.30
N SER A 142 27.71 25.79 22.41
CA SER A 142 28.95 25.18 22.94
C SER A 142 29.24 23.80 22.34
N GLY A 143 28.26 23.20 21.67
CA GLY A 143 28.35 21.89 21.03
C GLY A 143 28.18 21.96 19.51
N ARG A 144 28.51 20.85 18.84
CA ARG A 144 28.27 20.63 17.40
C ARG A 144 26.83 20.98 17.03
N ILE A 145 26.66 21.76 15.97
CA ILE A 145 25.34 21.99 15.39
C ILE A 145 24.84 20.71 14.72
N THR A 146 23.67 20.23 15.11
CA THR A 146 23.09 18.96 14.63
C THR A 146 22.01 19.15 13.60
N THR A 147 21.26 20.24 13.68
CA THR A 147 20.10 20.48 12.83
C THR A 147 19.80 21.97 12.75
N MET A 148 19.23 22.40 11.63
CA MET A 148 18.79 23.78 11.40
C MET A 148 17.52 23.77 10.55
N ALA A 149 16.64 24.74 10.78
CA ALA A 149 15.43 24.94 9.98
C ALA A 149 15.09 26.42 9.88
N TRP A 150 14.66 26.85 8.69
CA TRP A 150 14.15 28.20 8.47
C TRP A 150 12.62 28.24 8.50
N SER A 151 12.07 29.29 9.07
CA SER A 151 10.66 29.63 8.97
C SER A 151 10.37 30.46 7.71
N LYS A 152 9.09 30.57 7.32
CA LYS A 152 8.65 31.51 6.27
C LYS A 152 8.94 32.97 6.64
N ASP A 153 8.81 33.31 7.92
CA ASP A 153 9.13 34.62 8.50
C ASP A 153 10.64 34.90 8.60
N ASN A 154 11.47 34.04 8.00
CA ASN A 154 12.93 34.20 7.95
C ASN A 154 13.61 34.13 9.33
N LEU A 155 13.04 33.33 10.23
CA LEU A 155 13.66 32.93 11.48
C LEU A 155 14.43 31.62 11.28
N LEU A 156 15.59 31.49 11.93
CA LEU A 156 16.41 30.30 11.91
C LEU A 156 16.39 29.63 13.28
N ALA A 157 15.89 28.40 13.33
CA ALA A 157 15.99 27.53 14.49
C ALA A 157 17.25 26.65 14.35
N ILE A 158 18.03 26.57 15.41
CA ILE A 158 19.27 25.78 15.49
C ILE A 158 19.19 24.84 16.67
N GLY A 159 19.55 23.59 16.43
CA GLY A 159 19.72 22.57 17.47
C GLY A 159 21.17 22.10 17.52
N ALA A 160 21.69 21.85 18.72
CA ALA A 160 23.07 21.42 18.91
C ALA A 160 23.25 20.38 20.02
N ASN A 161 24.42 19.76 20.05
CA ASN A 161 24.83 18.76 21.06
C ASN A 161 24.96 19.33 22.48
N ASP A 162 24.79 20.64 22.67
CA ASP A 162 24.70 21.26 23.99
C ASP A 162 23.29 21.18 24.60
N ASN A 163 22.42 20.36 23.99
CA ASN A 163 21.03 20.15 24.37
C ASN A 163 20.23 21.46 24.43
N ARG A 164 20.46 22.32 23.44
CA ARG A 164 19.73 23.59 23.29
C ARG A 164 19.19 23.74 21.89
N ILE A 165 18.00 24.35 21.83
CA ILE A 165 17.43 24.94 20.63
C ILE A 165 17.52 26.46 20.77
N SER A 166 18.05 27.14 19.77
CA SER A 166 18.01 28.61 19.69
C SER A 166 17.23 29.05 18.45
N VAL A 167 16.52 30.17 18.56
CA VAL A 167 15.88 30.82 17.41
C VAL A 167 16.52 32.18 17.24
N MET A 168 16.97 32.47 16.02
CA MET A 168 17.57 33.73 15.64
C MET A 168 16.89 34.34 14.41
N SER A 169 17.05 35.64 14.24
CA SER A 169 16.67 36.33 13.02
C SER A 169 17.73 36.15 11.93
N SER A 170 17.35 36.44 10.68
CA SER A 170 18.24 36.34 9.51
C SER A 170 19.49 37.25 9.55
N ASN A 171 19.54 38.23 10.46
CA ASN A 171 20.71 39.08 10.68
C ASN A 171 21.70 38.51 11.71
N GLY A 172 21.40 37.35 12.32
CA GLY A 172 22.23 36.68 13.31
C GLY A 172 21.94 37.03 14.77
N THR A 173 20.92 37.84 15.05
CA THR A 173 20.50 38.15 16.43
C THR A 173 19.67 37.01 17.01
N VAL A 174 20.11 36.42 18.11
CA VAL A 174 19.36 35.40 18.86
C VAL A 174 18.17 36.04 19.57
N LEU A 175 16.98 35.50 19.31
CA LEU A 175 15.73 35.97 19.88
C LEU A 175 15.36 35.17 21.12
N GLN A 176 15.43 33.84 21.04
CA GLN A 176 15.00 32.93 22.11
C GLN A 176 15.87 31.68 22.19
N ARG A 177 15.89 31.06 23.37
CA ARG A 177 16.57 29.79 23.64
C ARG A 177 15.67 28.87 24.47
N CYS A 178 15.84 27.58 24.25
CA CYS A 178 15.13 26.53 24.97
C CYS A 178 16.10 25.39 25.27
N ASP A 179 16.18 24.97 26.52
CA ASP A 179 16.94 23.79 26.93
C ASP A 179 16.12 22.53 26.67
N THR A 180 16.76 21.48 26.17
CA THR A 180 16.17 20.17 25.89
C THR A 180 16.75 19.11 26.82
N THR A 181 16.01 18.01 27.01
CA THR A 181 16.48 16.89 27.86
C THR A 181 17.61 16.08 27.21
N ASP A 182 17.66 16.08 25.88
CA ASP A 182 18.67 15.40 25.07
C ASP A 182 18.87 16.18 23.76
N THR A 183 19.83 15.76 22.93
CA THR A 183 20.23 16.46 21.71
C THR A 183 19.08 16.52 20.70
N PRO A 184 18.67 17.73 20.25
CA PRO A 184 17.63 17.90 19.24
C PRO A 184 18.13 17.51 17.84
N LYS A 185 17.24 16.89 17.06
CA LYS A 185 17.46 16.49 15.66
C LYS A 185 16.20 16.75 14.83
N HIS A 186 16.36 16.85 13.51
CA HIS A 186 15.27 17.00 12.55
C HIS A 186 14.34 18.19 12.84
N LEU A 187 14.90 19.37 13.11
CA LEU A 187 14.08 20.56 13.37
C LEU A 187 13.15 20.90 12.20
N LYS A 188 11.91 21.29 12.51
CA LYS A 188 10.94 21.84 11.53
C LYS A 188 10.14 22.99 12.13
N PHE A 189 9.97 24.04 11.35
CA PHE A 189 9.00 25.11 11.63
C PHE A 189 7.63 24.76 11.05
N SER A 190 6.59 25.03 11.83
CA SER A 190 5.18 24.88 11.42
C SER A 190 4.27 25.78 12.26
N GLU A 191 2.98 25.79 11.93
CA GLU A 191 1.92 26.38 12.74
C GLU A 191 1.13 25.25 13.43
N MET A 192 0.89 25.40 14.74
CA MET A 192 -0.07 24.55 15.46
C MET A 192 -1.48 25.06 15.21
N LYS A 193 -2.45 24.15 15.08
CA LYS A 193 -3.86 24.52 14.93
C LYS A 193 -4.37 25.27 16.16
N ARG A 194 -4.73 26.55 16.01
CA ARG A 194 -5.27 27.41 17.08
C ARG A 194 -6.50 28.18 16.59
N GLU A 195 -7.41 28.51 17.52
CA GLU A 195 -8.62 29.31 17.23
C GLU A 195 -8.31 30.76 16.80
N LYS A 196 -7.11 31.28 17.12
CA LYS A 196 -6.62 32.61 16.72
C LYS A 196 -5.22 32.50 16.13
N ARG A 197 -5.00 33.14 14.98
CA ARG A 197 -3.67 33.22 14.34
C ARG A 197 -2.68 33.96 15.25
N GLY A 198 -1.47 33.42 15.35
CA GLY A 198 -0.36 34.03 16.08
C GLY A 198 0.24 35.25 15.36
N THR A 199 1.30 35.83 15.93
CA THR A 199 2.03 36.95 15.31
C THR A 199 2.97 36.53 14.19
N TYR A 200 3.45 35.28 14.22
CA TYR A 200 4.23 34.62 13.17
C TYR A 200 3.38 33.59 12.43
N GLU A 201 3.59 33.45 11.12
CA GLU A 201 2.92 32.41 10.31
C GLU A 201 3.35 31.01 10.75
N GLU A 202 4.64 30.81 11.05
CA GLU A 202 5.17 29.54 11.58
C GLU A 202 5.74 29.75 13.00
N SER A 203 4.86 29.75 14.00
CA SER A 203 5.22 30.06 15.40
C SER A 203 5.74 28.86 16.20
N THR A 204 5.76 27.64 15.65
CA THR A 204 6.14 26.44 16.41
C THR A 204 7.35 25.75 15.81
N VAL A 205 8.35 25.50 16.66
CA VAL A 205 9.52 24.68 16.36
C VAL A 205 9.28 23.28 16.90
N SER A 206 9.42 22.28 16.05
CA SER A 206 9.36 20.87 16.42
C SER A 206 10.72 20.22 16.29
N ALA A 207 11.05 19.27 17.16
CA ALA A 207 12.32 18.56 17.15
C ALA A 207 12.18 17.12 17.66
N VAL A 208 12.91 16.18 17.07
CA VAL A 208 13.12 14.86 17.68
C VAL A 208 14.19 14.98 18.76
N ILE A 209 13.86 14.54 19.98
CA ILE A 209 14.71 14.64 21.17
C ILE A 209 15.03 13.24 21.65
N GLY A 210 16.33 12.92 21.76
CA GLY A 210 16.79 11.61 22.25
C GLY A 210 16.29 10.41 21.43
N LYS A 211 15.92 10.64 20.15
CA LYS A 211 15.29 9.69 19.22
C LYS A 211 13.89 9.18 19.62
N LYS A 212 13.50 9.25 20.88
CA LYS A 212 12.23 8.69 21.38
C LYS A 212 11.10 9.71 21.48
N HIS A 213 11.42 10.98 21.59
CA HIS A 213 10.44 12.02 21.92
C HIS A 213 10.31 13.04 20.80
N LEU A 214 9.10 13.59 20.64
CA LEU A 214 8.86 14.73 19.77
C LEU A 214 8.59 15.96 20.65
N GLY A 215 9.51 16.92 20.63
CA GLY A 215 9.36 18.21 21.30
C GLY A 215 8.66 19.23 20.40
N LEU A 216 7.73 19.99 20.97
CA LEU A 216 7.04 21.10 20.36
C LEU A 216 7.28 22.36 21.22
N TRP A 217 7.85 23.39 20.61
CA TRP A 217 8.18 24.63 21.28
C TRP A 217 7.56 25.80 20.52
N THR A 218 6.67 26.55 21.18
CA THR A 218 6.10 27.78 20.60
C THR A 218 7.09 28.93 20.80
N VAL A 219 7.49 29.56 19.70
CA VAL A 219 8.29 30.77 19.69
C VAL A 219 7.34 31.95 19.95
N GLY A 220 7.48 32.56 21.11
CA GLY A 220 6.67 33.72 21.51
C GLY A 220 7.19 35.02 20.93
N ASP A 221 6.35 36.06 20.91
CA ASP A 221 6.80 37.41 20.54
C ASP A 221 7.55 38.08 21.70
N SER A 222 8.76 38.56 21.45
CA SER A 222 9.60 39.19 22.48
C SER A 222 9.01 40.50 23.03
N ASN A 223 8.01 41.08 22.35
CA ASN A 223 7.38 42.34 22.75
C ASN A 223 6.20 42.18 23.71
N ASN A 224 5.67 40.96 23.90
CA ASN A 224 4.55 40.70 24.80
C ASN A 224 5.04 40.15 26.15
N ASN A 225 5.22 41.06 27.11
CA ASN A 225 5.73 40.76 28.46
C ASN A 225 4.89 39.73 29.25
N ALA A 226 3.64 39.46 28.86
CA ALA A 226 2.74 38.51 29.52
C ALA A 226 2.95 37.03 29.09
N ALA A 227 3.64 36.77 27.97
CA ALA A 227 3.88 35.41 27.45
C ALA A 227 5.25 34.82 27.87
N SER A 228 6.03 35.57 28.66
CA SER A 228 7.44 35.31 28.92
C SER A 228 7.74 34.20 29.94
N ALA A 229 6.75 33.69 30.69
CA ALA A 229 6.98 32.66 31.71
C ALA A 229 6.25 31.33 31.46
N ALA A 230 5.07 31.34 30.82
CA ALA A 230 4.25 30.13 30.63
C ALA A 230 4.19 29.64 29.16
N GLY A 231 4.47 30.51 28.18
CA GLY A 231 4.37 30.18 26.75
C GLY A 231 5.66 29.66 26.10
N SER A 232 6.76 29.60 26.86
CA SER A 232 8.11 29.31 26.35
C SER A 232 8.61 27.90 26.70
N GLN A 233 7.75 27.04 27.24
CA GLN A 233 8.12 25.68 27.65
C GLN A 233 8.05 24.71 26.46
N LEU A 234 9.04 23.83 26.38
CA LEU A 234 9.07 22.72 25.45
C LEU A 234 8.07 21.65 25.86
N PHE A 235 7.03 21.47 25.07
CA PHE A 235 6.06 20.40 25.26
C PHE A 235 6.59 19.11 24.63
N THR A 236 6.81 18.06 25.43
CA THR A 236 7.41 16.81 24.95
C THR A 236 6.36 15.72 24.86
N LEU A 237 6.19 15.15 23.67
CA LEU A 237 5.32 14.02 23.40
C LEU A 237 6.07 12.70 23.63
N ASN A 238 5.42 11.80 24.35
CA ASN A 238 5.92 10.47 24.65
C ASN A 238 5.10 9.43 23.88
N PHE A 239 5.77 8.40 23.39
CA PHE A 239 5.15 7.34 22.59
C PHE A 239 5.38 5.97 23.21
N GLN A 240 4.58 4.99 22.78
CA GLN A 240 4.68 3.62 23.27
C GLN A 240 6.02 3.01 22.85
N ASP A 241 6.76 2.40 23.79
CA ASP A 241 8.09 1.82 23.54
C ASP A 241 8.12 0.80 22.39
N LYS A 242 6.99 0.11 22.14
CA LYS A 242 6.88 -0.88 21.05
C LYS A 242 7.06 -0.29 19.64
N TYR A 243 6.92 1.03 19.48
CA TYR A 243 7.13 1.67 18.18
C TYR A 243 8.61 1.74 17.82
N GLY A 244 9.51 1.80 18.80
CA GLY A 244 10.93 2.02 18.59
C GLY A 244 11.31 3.49 18.48
N ASP A 245 12.44 3.78 17.84
CA ASP A 245 12.96 5.14 17.66
C ASP A 245 12.18 5.88 16.58
N ILE A 246 11.97 7.19 16.75
CA ILE A 246 11.43 8.07 15.70
C ILE A 246 12.44 8.12 14.56
N SER A 247 12.02 7.62 13.41
CA SER A 247 12.84 7.56 12.19
C SER A 247 12.70 8.83 11.36
N ASP A 248 11.47 9.34 11.22
CA ASP A 248 11.16 10.59 10.53
C ASP A 248 9.78 11.10 10.97
N TYR A 249 9.49 12.38 10.74
CA TYR A 249 8.15 12.94 10.98
C TYR A 249 7.86 14.08 10.03
N GLN A 250 6.61 14.32 9.66
CA GLN A 250 6.22 15.41 8.78
C GLN A 250 4.94 16.09 9.25
N TRP A 251 4.95 17.42 9.18
CA TRP A 251 3.75 18.24 9.37
C TRP A 251 2.93 18.24 8.08
N PHE A 252 1.60 18.23 8.22
CA PHE A 252 0.68 18.33 7.10
C PHE A 252 -0.68 18.90 7.51
N GLY A 253 -1.46 19.30 6.52
CA GLY A 253 -2.78 19.89 6.72
C GLY A 253 -2.74 21.10 7.65
N ASP A 254 -3.74 21.19 8.50
CA ASP A 254 -3.91 22.27 9.48
C ASP A 254 -3.45 21.82 10.87
N GLY A 255 -2.14 21.59 11.02
CA GLY A 255 -1.54 21.23 12.31
C GLY A 255 -1.55 19.75 12.66
N TYR A 256 -1.52 18.84 11.68
CA TYR A 256 -1.32 17.41 11.92
C TYR A 256 0.14 17.03 11.75
N ILE A 257 0.57 15.99 12.48
CA ILE A 257 1.92 15.44 12.37
C ILE A 257 1.82 13.94 12.13
N MET A 258 2.44 13.47 11.05
CA MET A 258 2.67 12.06 10.79
C MET A 258 4.07 11.70 11.31
N ILE A 259 4.19 10.66 12.12
CA ILE A 259 5.44 10.26 12.78
C ILE A 259 5.71 8.79 12.45
N GLY A 260 6.90 8.50 11.94
CA GLY A 260 7.35 7.17 11.57
C GLY A 260 8.36 6.62 12.56
N PHE A 261 8.27 5.33 12.85
CA PHE A 261 9.09 4.68 13.87
C PHE A 261 9.82 3.46 13.33
N SER A 262 10.97 3.17 13.94
CA SER A 262 11.88 2.12 13.51
C SER A 262 11.31 0.70 13.63
N GLY A 263 10.23 0.49 14.39
CA GLY A 263 9.48 -0.78 14.44
C GLY A 263 8.52 -1.01 13.27
N GLY A 264 8.52 -0.10 12.29
CA GLY A 264 7.70 -0.16 11.09
C GLY A 264 6.30 0.42 11.25
N TYR A 265 6.08 1.17 12.33
CA TYR A 265 4.83 1.88 12.60
C TYR A 265 4.90 3.30 12.07
N PHE A 266 3.76 3.84 11.68
CA PHE A 266 3.56 5.28 11.69
C PHE A 266 2.28 5.61 12.47
N ILE A 267 2.25 6.81 13.03
CA ILE A 267 1.06 7.37 13.68
C ILE A 267 0.77 8.77 13.13
N VAL A 268 -0.45 9.22 13.33
CA VAL A 268 -0.86 10.61 13.11
C VAL A 268 -1.38 11.19 14.41
N ILE A 269 -0.95 12.41 14.72
CA ILE A 269 -1.41 13.16 15.89
C ILE A 269 -1.95 14.54 15.47
N SER A 270 -2.90 15.04 16.27
CA SER A 270 -3.38 16.42 16.21
C SER A 270 -2.49 17.31 17.08
N THR A 271 -2.17 18.52 16.62
CA THR A 271 -1.57 19.56 17.49
C THR A 271 -2.61 20.47 18.13
N TYR A 272 -3.90 20.19 17.93
CA TYR A 272 -4.96 20.95 18.56
C TYR A 272 -4.94 20.76 20.08
N HIS A 273 -5.05 21.84 20.83
CA HIS A 273 -4.78 21.84 22.27
C HIS A 273 -5.66 20.88 23.10
N LYS A 274 -6.83 20.46 22.59
CA LYS A 274 -7.72 19.50 23.27
C LYS A 274 -7.36 18.03 23.01
N GLU A 275 -6.67 17.76 21.92
CA GLU A 275 -6.35 16.42 21.41
C GLU A 275 -4.84 16.19 21.35
N ILE A 276 -4.04 17.15 21.81
CA ILE A 276 -2.58 17.08 21.70
C ILE A 276 -2.05 15.90 22.51
N GLY A 277 -1.43 14.95 21.81
CA GLY A 277 -0.96 13.70 22.39
C GLY A 277 -1.90 12.50 22.21
N GLU A 278 -3.09 12.69 21.62
CA GLU A 278 -3.92 11.57 21.17
C GLU A 278 -3.41 11.04 19.81
N GLU A 279 -3.30 9.71 19.72
CA GLU A 279 -2.96 8.99 18.50
C GLU A 279 -4.23 8.85 17.64
N LEU A 280 -4.45 9.77 16.69
CA LEU A 280 -5.63 9.76 15.81
C LEU A 280 -5.66 8.53 14.89
N HIS A 281 -4.49 8.17 14.37
CA HIS A 281 -4.31 7.01 13.51
C HIS A 281 -3.02 6.29 13.86
N LYS A 282 -3.03 4.98 13.73
CA LYS A 282 -1.90 4.12 14.01
C LYS A 282 -1.97 2.88 13.15
N THR A 283 -0.91 2.64 12.38
CA THR A 283 -0.78 1.46 11.53
C THR A 283 0.66 0.96 11.53
N ARG A 284 0.81 -0.38 11.43
CA ARG A 284 2.10 -1.01 11.17
C ARG A 284 2.22 -1.30 9.69
N ASP A 285 2.76 -0.35 8.95
CA ASP A 285 2.96 -0.50 7.51
C ASP A 285 4.03 -1.52 7.16
N HIS A 286 5.11 -1.53 7.92
CA HIS A 286 6.31 -2.29 7.60
C HIS A 286 6.56 -3.32 8.70
N LYS A 287 6.74 -4.60 8.33
CA LYS A 287 6.91 -5.68 9.33
C LYS A 287 8.25 -5.63 10.08
N GLY A 288 9.24 -4.93 9.54
CA GLY A 288 10.58 -4.78 10.12
C GLY A 288 10.80 -3.36 10.59
N TYR A 289 11.23 -2.48 9.68
CA TYR A 289 11.51 -1.08 9.98
C TYR A 289 10.91 -0.13 8.95
N LEU A 290 10.57 1.07 9.41
CA LEU A 290 10.24 2.23 8.58
C LEU A 290 11.43 3.18 8.64
N SER A 291 11.87 3.67 7.49
CA SER A 291 13.09 4.46 7.35
C SER A 291 12.83 5.95 7.12
N SER A 292 11.80 6.32 6.34
CA SER A 292 11.45 7.72 6.09
C SER A 292 9.98 7.87 5.70
N ILE A 293 9.47 9.10 5.86
CA ILE A 293 8.12 9.52 5.49
C ILE A 293 8.22 10.75 4.58
N ALA A 294 7.45 10.74 3.49
CA ALA A 294 7.24 11.91 2.65
C ALA A 294 5.75 12.25 2.57
N ILE A 295 5.42 13.54 2.57
CA ILE A 295 4.04 14.01 2.40
C ILE A 295 3.98 14.96 1.21
N SER A 296 2.97 14.75 0.35
CA SER A 296 2.59 15.67 -0.71
C SER A 296 1.20 16.24 -0.40
N THR A 297 1.16 17.50 0.02
CA THR A 297 -0.10 18.22 0.24
C THR A 297 -0.85 18.49 -1.06
N ALA A 298 -0.14 18.66 -2.18
CA ALA A 298 -0.74 18.88 -3.49
C ALA A 298 -1.48 17.64 -4.03
N LEU A 299 -0.96 16.44 -3.75
CA LEU A 299 -1.60 15.17 -4.12
C LEU A 299 -2.48 14.59 -3.02
N ASN A 300 -2.47 15.24 -1.85
CA ASN A 300 -3.12 14.76 -0.65
C ASN A 300 -2.73 13.31 -0.29
N ARG A 301 -1.43 13.02 -0.35
CA ARG A 301 -0.87 11.67 -0.15
C ARG A 301 0.36 11.69 0.74
N ALA A 302 0.56 10.61 1.48
CA ALA A 302 1.78 10.31 2.20
C ALA A 302 2.44 9.05 1.63
N ALA A 303 3.75 8.97 1.74
CA ALA A 303 4.53 7.78 1.39
C ALA A 303 5.34 7.36 2.62
N THR A 304 5.27 6.08 2.96
CA THR A 304 6.14 5.45 3.97
C THR A 304 7.06 4.47 3.27
N CYS A 305 8.33 4.43 3.66
CA CYS A 305 9.28 3.48 3.08
C CYS A 305 9.95 2.64 4.16
N GLY A 306 10.08 1.34 3.91
CA GLY A 306 10.58 0.38 4.88
C GLY A 306 10.65 -1.02 4.29
N ASN A 307 11.57 -1.86 4.79
CA ASN A 307 11.68 -3.27 4.38
C ASN A 307 11.77 -3.54 2.86
N GLY A 308 12.33 -2.60 2.06
CA GLY A 308 12.43 -2.75 0.61
C GLY A 308 11.15 -2.37 -0.17
N GLY A 309 10.13 -1.86 0.53
CA GLY A 309 8.87 -1.44 -0.03
C GLY A 309 8.53 0.03 0.26
N ILE A 310 7.74 0.63 -0.63
CA ILE A 310 7.13 1.95 -0.44
C ILE A 310 5.62 1.78 -0.42
N LYS A 311 4.96 2.30 0.62
CA LYS A 311 3.51 2.35 0.71
C LYS A 311 3.01 3.76 0.54
N ILE A 312 2.01 3.93 -0.31
CA ILE A 312 1.34 5.21 -0.56
C ILE A 312 -0.01 5.23 0.13
N HIS A 313 -0.27 6.32 0.82
CA HIS A 313 -1.41 6.57 1.68
C HIS A 313 -2.18 7.79 1.21
N GLU A 314 -3.51 7.73 1.17
CA GLU A 314 -4.34 8.92 0.98
C GLU A 314 -4.52 9.67 2.30
N LEU A 315 -4.43 10.99 2.27
CA LEU A 315 -4.65 11.84 3.43
C LEU A 315 -6.09 12.39 3.41
N SER A 316 -7.09 11.65 3.89
CA SER A 316 -8.47 12.16 3.85
C SER A 316 -8.78 13.18 4.96
N ASP A 317 -9.76 14.05 4.73
CA ASP A 317 -10.24 15.07 5.69
C ASP A 317 -10.86 14.45 6.97
N GLN A 318 -11.23 13.17 6.96
CA GLN A 318 -11.77 12.46 8.12
C GLN A 318 -10.70 11.73 8.96
N TYR A 319 -9.42 12.06 8.77
CA TYR A 319 -8.29 11.42 9.47
C TYR A 319 -8.08 9.94 9.11
N VAL A 320 -8.80 9.45 8.10
CA VAL A 320 -8.64 8.09 7.61
C VAL A 320 -7.51 8.09 6.61
N ILE A 321 -6.47 7.34 6.93
CA ILE A 321 -5.39 7.03 6.01
C ILE A 321 -5.68 5.65 5.40
N ASP A 322 -5.90 5.63 4.09
CA ASP A 322 -6.08 4.41 3.31
C ASP A 322 -4.81 4.12 2.52
N SER A 323 -4.28 2.90 2.67
CA SER A 323 -3.13 2.45 1.88
C SER A 323 -3.59 2.12 0.46
N ILE A 324 -3.10 2.86 -0.54
CA ILE A 324 -3.52 2.73 -1.93
C ILE A 324 -2.59 1.78 -2.71
N ILE A 325 -1.28 1.84 -2.47
CA ILE A 325 -0.27 1.20 -3.34
C ILE A 325 0.92 0.73 -2.52
N THR A 326 1.36 -0.51 -2.72
CA THR A 326 2.68 -1.01 -2.31
C THR A 326 3.58 -1.11 -3.55
N ILE A 327 4.79 -0.55 -3.47
CA ILE A 327 5.81 -0.61 -4.53
C ILE A 327 7.00 -1.37 -3.92
N ASP A 328 7.14 -2.64 -4.28
CA ASP A 328 8.27 -3.48 -3.83
C ASP A 328 9.30 -3.63 -4.95
N GLU A 329 10.58 -3.47 -4.62
CA GLU A 329 11.68 -3.79 -5.53
C GLU A 329 12.17 -5.23 -5.31
N GLY A 330 11.82 -6.11 -6.26
CA GLY A 330 12.62 -7.28 -6.61
C GLY A 330 12.74 -8.39 -5.56
N ASN A 331 11.76 -9.28 -5.54
CA ASN A 331 12.00 -10.68 -5.21
C ASN A 331 10.96 -11.55 -5.95
N ASP A 332 11.32 -12.05 -7.14
CA ASP A 332 10.39 -12.68 -8.10
C ASP A 332 9.64 -13.91 -7.55
N ASN A 333 10.08 -14.50 -6.43
CA ASN A 333 9.36 -15.59 -5.77
C ASN A 333 8.38 -15.13 -4.67
N LEU A 334 8.53 -13.91 -4.14
CA LEU A 334 7.55 -13.29 -3.23
C LEU A 334 6.47 -12.51 -4.00
N SER A 335 6.80 -11.98 -5.17
CA SER A 335 5.88 -11.22 -6.02
C SER A 335 4.65 -12.03 -6.42
N ASP A 336 4.80 -13.33 -6.70
CA ASP A 336 3.68 -14.16 -7.15
C ASP A 336 2.69 -14.46 -6.01
N ILE A 337 3.20 -14.71 -4.80
CA ILE A 337 2.36 -14.90 -3.61
C ILE A 337 1.64 -13.60 -3.25
N GLU A 338 2.28 -12.45 -3.39
CA GLU A 338 1.67 -11.16 -3.08
C GLU A 338 0.73 -10.64 -4.19
N ALA A 339 1.02 -10.93 -5.46
CA ALA A 339 0.11 -10.75 -6.58
C ALA A 339 -1.14 -11.61 -6.40
N SER A 340 -0.96 -12.87 -5.97
CA SER A 340 -2.09 -13.76 -5.69
C SER A 340 -3.00 -13.23 -4.58
N LYS A 341 -2.42 -12.65 -3.52
CA LYS A 341 -3.19 -12.01 -2.44
C LYS A 341 -3.91 -10.75 -2.91
N THR A 342 -3.25 -9.93 -3.72
CA THR A 342 -3.85 -8.74 -4.32
C THR A 342 -5.03 -9.10 -5.20
N ALA A 343 -4.90 -10.14 -6.04
CA ALA A 343 -5.98 -10.64 -6.87
C ALA A 343 -7.18 -11.13 -6.05
N ILE A 344 -6.95 -11.81 -4.92
CA ILE A 344 -8.00 -12.22 -3.97
C ILE A 344 -8.73 -10.99 -3.41
N ILE A 345 -7.98 -9.96 -2.97
CA ILE A 345 -8.56 -8.73 -2.41
C ILE A 345 -9.43 -8.00 -3.45
N ILE A 346 -8.91 -7.85 -4.68
CA ILE A 346 -9.66 -7.22 -5.78
C ILE A 346 -10.93 -8.00 -6.09
N ALA A 347 -10.84 -9.33 -6.19
CA ALA A 347 -12.00 -10.19 -6.43
C ALA A 347 -13.04 -10.07 -5.32
N GLN A 348 -12.61 -9.97 -4.05
CA GLN A 348 -13.51 -9.80 -2.91
C GLN A 348 -14.23 -8.44 -2.95
N GLN A 349 -13.53 -7.35 -3.31
CA GLN A 349 -14.14 -6.04 -3.51
C GLN A 349 -15.18 -6.05 -4.65
N ASP A 350 -14.87 -6.75 -5.75
CA ASP A 350 -15.82 -6.94 -6.85
C ASP A 350 -17.02 -7.78 -6.43
N GLN A 351 -16.84 -8.80 -5.59
CA GLN A 351 -17.93 -9.61 -5.02
C GLN A 351 -18.85 -8.79 -4.12
N GLU A 352 -18.28 -7.91 -3.29
CA GLU A 352 -19.02 -6.97 -2.44
C GLU A 352 -19.84 -5.99 -3.28
N SER A 353 -19.28 -5.54 -4.41
CA SER A 353 -19.93 -4.64 -5.36
C SER A 353 -20.95 -5.34 -6.29
N GLY A 354 -21.08 -6.67 -6.23
CA GLY A 354 -21.98 -7.45 -7.09
C GLY A 354 -21.42 -7.79 -8.49
N ASN A 355 -20.16 -7.48 -8.76
CA ASN A 355 -19.48 -7.69 -10.05
C ASN A 355 -18.85 -9.09 -10.16
N TYR A 356 -19.63 -10.15 -9.98
CA TYR A 356 -19.13 -11.54 -9.88
C TYR A 356 -18.37 -12.06 -11.12
N ARG A 357 -18.71 -11.56 -12.32
CA ARG A 357 -17.99 -11.92 -13.54
C ARG A 357 -16.58 -11.32 -13.55
N SER A 358 -16.45 -10.06 -13.16
CA SER A 358 -15.16 -9.38 -13.05
C SER A 358 -14.28 -10.06 -12.01
N ALA A 359 -14.83 -10.36 -10.82
CA ALA A 359 -14.14 -11.11 -9.78
C ALA A 359 -13.59 -12.47 -10.28
N ARG A 360 -14.40 -13.22 -11.04
CA ARG A 360 -13.97 -14.48 -11.65
C ARG A 360 -12.80 -14.25 -12.62
N ASP A 361 -12.91 -13.25 -13.49
CA ASP A 361 -11.91 -12.99 -14.54
C ASP A 361 -10.55 -12.58 -13.96
N VAL A 362 -10.56 -11.80 -12.87
CA VAL A 362 -9.35 -11.46 -12.10
C VAL A 362 -8.69 -12.72 -11.53
N LEU A 363 -9.46 -13.56 -10.81
CA LEU A 363 -8.92 -14.79 -10.22
C LEU A 363 -8.46 -15.79 -11.29
N PHE A 364 -9.19 -15.90 -12.40
CA PHE A 364 -8.83 -16.76 -13.53
C PHE A 364 -7.51 -16.32 -14.16
N THR A 365 -7.32 -15.03 -14.39
CA THR A 365 -6.09 -14.48 -14.99
C THR A 365 -4.89 -14.78 -14.09
N MET A 366 -5.00 -14.47 -12.80
CA MET A 366 -3.95 -14.75 -11.82
C MET A 366 -3.66 -16.26 -11.69
N HIS A 367 -4.70 -17.10 -11.71
CA HIS A 367 -4.53 -18.56 -11.69
C HIS A 367 -3.72 -19.05 -12.91
N GLN A 368 -3.96 -18.49 -14.10
CA GLN A 368 -3.20 -18.85 -15.30
C GLN A 368 -1.74 -18.39 -15.23
N GLU A 369 -1.48 -17.21 -14.66
CA GLU A 369 -0.14 -16.69 -14.44
C GLU A 369 0.66 -17.58 -13.49
N LEU A 370 0.11 -17.90 -12.32
CA LEU A 370 0.75 -18.79 -11.34
C LEU A 370 1.04 -20.17 -11.94
N LYS A 371 0.10 -20.72 -12.72
CA LYS A 371 0.28 -22.00 -13.40
C LYS A 371 1.39 -21.95 -14.46
N ALA A 372 1.50 -20.84 -15.20
CA ALA A 372 2.56 -20.65 -16.19
C ALA A 372 3.95 -20.51 -15.57
N GLN A 373 4.03 -19.97 -14.35
CA GLN A 373 5.27 -19.81 -13.57
C GLN A 373 5.62 -21.04 -12.72
N HIS A 374 4.78 -22.09 -12.73
CA HIS A 374 4.92 -23.27 -11.87
C HIS A 374 4.87 -22.94 -10.36
N THR A 375 4.19 -21.87 -9.98
CA THR A 375 3.99 -21.46 -8.58
C THR A 375 2.75 -22.13 -7.99
N ALA A 376 2.83 -22.53 -6.72
CA ALA A 376 1.70 -23.15 -6.01
C ALA A 376 0.51 -22.17 -5.90
N ILE A 377 -0.68 -22.65 -6.25
CA ILE A 377 -1.88 -21.82 -6.27
C ILE A 377 -2.54 -21.87 -4.89
N PRO A 378 -2.78 -20.73 -4.22
CA PRO A 378 -3.41 -20.71 -2.91
C PRO A 378 -4.81 -21.34 -2.91
N PHE A 379 -5.10 -22.18 -1.92
CA PHE A 379 -6.40 -22.83 -1.75
C PHE A 379 -7.57 -21.84 -1.75
N GLU A 380 -7.43 -20.70 -1.08
CA GLU A 380 -8.48 -19.67 -1.00
C GLU A 380 -8.82 -19.08 -2.39
N MET A 381 -7.82 -18.86 -3.24
CA MET A 381 -8.00 -18.40 -4.61
C MET A 381 -8.74 -19.45 -5.43
N ALA A 382 -8.27 -20.70 -5.38
CA ALA A 382 -8.88 -21.80 -6.12
C ALA A 382 -10.34 -22.03 -5.72
N ASN A 383 -10.63 -22.01 -4.41
CA ASN A 383 -11.98 -22.14 -3.87
C ASN A 383 -12.88 -20.98 -4.28
N SER A 384 -12.38 -19.74 -4.21
CA SER A 384 -13.15 -18.55 -4.63
C SER A 384 -13.45 -18.56 -6.12
N LEU A 385 -12.47 -18.95 -6.95
CA LEU A 385 -12.66 -19.11 -8.39
C LEU A 385 -13.70 -20.20 -8.71
N MET A 386 -13.65 -21.33 -8.00
CA MET A 386 -14.61 -22.42 -8.13
C MET A 386 -16.05 -21.99 -7.78
N LEU A 387 -16.23 -21.23 -6.69
CA LEU A 387 -17.54 -20.73 -6.27
C LEU A 387 -18.11 -19.72 -7.27
N LEU A 388 -17.30 -18.77 -7.73
CA LEU A 388 -17.69 -17.77 -8.72
C LEU A 388 -18.05 -18.41 -10.07
N HIS A 389 -17.25 -19.39 -10.50
CA HIS A 389 -17.55 -20.17 -11.70
C HIS A 389 -18.84 -20.96 -11.56
N SER A 390 -19.05 -21.63 -10.42
CA SER A 390 -20.30 -22.35 -10.13
C SER A 390 -21.51 -21.42 -10.21
N TYR A 391 -21.43 -20.21 -9.67
CA TYR A 391 -22.49 -19.20 -9.76
C TYR A 391 -22.80 -18.79 -11.21
N ILE A 392 -21.78 -18.57 -12.04
CA ILE A 392 -21.96 -18.20 -13.46
C ILE A 392 -22.53 -19.37 -14.27
N LEU A 393 -22.10 -20.60 -13.99
CA LEU A 393 -22.58 -21.81 -14.65
C LEU A 393 -24.08 -22.06 -14.44
N VAL A 394 -24.66 -21.67 -13.30
CA VAL A 394 -26.10 -21.83 -13.04
C VAL A 394 -26.93 -21.22 -14.16
N LYS A 395 -26.61 -19.99 -14.59
CA LYS A 395 -27.35 -19.31 -15.67
C LYS A 395 -27.23 -20.06 -17.00
N ILE A 396 -26.11 -20.72 -17.25
CA ILE A 396 -25.88 -21.54 -18.44
C ILE A 396 -26.71 -22.83 -18.34
N GLN A 397 -26.64 -23.55 -17.21
CA GLN A 397 -27.37 -24.81 -17.03
C GLN A 397 -28.90 -24.63 -17.07
N ILE A 398 -29.41 -23.51 -16.55
CA ILE A 398 -30.84 -23.17 -16.68
C ILE A 398 -31.24 -22.95 -18.15
N LYS A 399 -30.40 -22.31 -18.96
CA LYS A 399 -30.66 -22.15 -20.42
C LYS A 399 -30.66 -23.49 -21.16
N LEU A 400 -29.88 -24.45 -20.68
CA LEU A 400 -29.80 -25.80 -21.23
C LEU A 400 -30.93 -26.72 -20.74
N ASN A 401 -31.88 -26.20 -19.94
CA ASN A 401 -32.95 -26.96 -19.29
C ASN A 401 -32.46 -28.09 -18.35
N ASN A 402 -31.23 -27.98 -17.86
CA ASN A 402 -30.64 -28.95 -16.93
C ASN A 402 -30.88 -28.52 -15.47
N HIS A 403 -32.14 -28.63 -15.02
CA HIS A 403 -32.54 -28.18 -13.67
C HIS A 403 -31.80 -28.90 -12.54
N ASN A 404 -31.42 -30.18 -12.71
CA ASN A 404 -30.67 -30.92 -11.71
C ASN A 404 -29.25 -30.36 -11.49
N HIS A 405 -28.51 -30.13 -12.58
CA HIS A 405 -27.18 -29.50 -12.55
C HIS A 405 -27.25 -28.10 -11.92
N ALA A 406 -28.23 -27.29 -12.34
CA ALA A 406 -28.43 -25.95 -11.79
C ALA A 406 -28.72 -25.98 -10.28
N ALA A 407 -29.59 -26.90 -9.82
CA ALA A 407 -29.92 -27.05 -8.41
C ALA A 407 -28.72 -27.48 -7.54
N ARG A 408 -27.91 -28.44 -8.00
CA ARG A 408 -26.70 -28.88 -7.28
C ARG A 408 -25.65 -27.76 -7.18
N LEU A 409 -25.43 -27.01 -8.26
CA LEU A 409 -24.56 -25.83 -8.25
C LEU A 409 -25.09 -24.73 -7.31
N LEU A 410 -26.39 -24.47 -7.35
CA LEU A 410 -27.03 -23.49 -6.47
C LEU A 410 -26.97 -23.89 -4.99
N ASN A 411 -27.06 -25.17 -4.67
CA ASN A 411 -26.81 -25.66 -3.32
C ASN A 411 -25.38 -25.30 -2.87
N ARG A 412 -24.36 -25.57 -3.68
CA ARG A 412 -22.96 -25.23 -3.37
C ARG A 412 -22.77 -23.72 -3.12
N VAL A 413 -23.34 -22.89 -3.99
CA VAL A 413 -23.26 -21.42 -3.87
C VAL A 413 -24.05 -20.92 -2.65
N SER A 414 -25.23 -21.48 -2.38
CA SER A 414 -26.10 -21.04 -1.28
C SER A 414 -25.55 -21.38 0.10
N HIS A 415 -24.79 -22.47 0.25
CA HIS A 415 -24.06 -22.73 1.49
C HIS A 415 -22.93 -21.70 1.75
N ASN A 416 -22.42 -21.07 0.69
CA ASN A 416 -21.39 -20.03 0.74
C ASN A 416 -21.95 -18.63 0.39
N VAL A 417 -23.24 -18.39 0.65
CA VAL A 417 -23.94 -17.18 0.19
C VAL A 417 -23.37 -15.88 0.77
N SER A 418 -22.64 -15.94 1.89
CA SER A 418 -21.93 -14.81 2.48
C SER A 418 -20.87 -14.20 1.54
N LYS A 419 -20.34 -14.99 0.58
CA LYS A 419 -19.42 -14.53 -0.47
C LYS A 419 -20.13 -13.79 -1.62
N PHE A 420 -21.46 -13.68 -1.58
CA PHE A 420 -22.30 -13.04 -2.62
C PHE A 420 -23.28 -12.01 -2.01
N PRO A 421 -22.79 -10.98 -1.29
CA PRO A 421 -23.64 -10.11 -0.47
C PRO A 421 -24.70 -9.33 -1.27
N ALA A 422 -24.37 -8.87 -2.47
CA ALA A 422 -25.32 -8.14 -3.32
C ALA A 422 -26.46 -9.01 -3.86
N HIS A 423 -26.22 -10.32 -4.05
CA HIS A 423 -27.16 -11.23 -4.71
C HIS A 423 -27.77 -12.30 -3.78
N ILE A 424 -27.65 -12.16 -2.45
CA ILE A 424 -28.14 -13.16 -1.47
C ILE A 424 -29.58 -13.58 -1.77
N VAL A 425 -30.50 -12.61 -1.84
CA VAL A 425 -31.94 -12.88 -2.02
C VAL A 425 -32.22 -13.50 -3.38
N GLN A 426 -31.52 -13.05 -4.43
CA GLN A 426 -31.68 -13.58 -5.78
C GLN A 426 -31.18 -15.03 -5.89
N ILE A 427 -30.01 -15.33 -5.31
CA ILE A 427 -29.41 -16.67 -5.29
C ILE A 427 -30.32 -17.63 -4.55
N LEU A 428 -30.72 -17.30 -3.32
CA LEU A 428 -31.58 -18.17 -2.51
C LEU A 428 -32.95 -18.37 -3.16
N THR A 429 -33.55 -17.32 -3.74
CA THR A 429 -34.85 -17.44 -4.44
C THR A 429 -34.74 -18.37 -5.64
N THR A 430 -33.67 -18.24 -6.43
CA THR A 430 -33.42 -19.12 -7.58
C THR A 430 -33.18 -20.56 -7.13
N THR A 431 -32.45 -20.75 -6.03
CA THR A 431 -32.19 -22.07 -5.42
C THR A 431 -33.47 -22.78 -5.05
N VAL A 432 -34.40 -22.11 -4.34
CA VAL A 432 -35.69 -22.71 -3.97
C VAL A 432 -36.48 -23.15 -5.21
N ILE A 433 -36.50 -22.33 -6.26
CA ILE A 433 -37.26 -22.62 -7.49
C ILE A 433 -36.66 -23.81 -8.24
N GLU A 434 -35.35 -23.83 -8.43
CA GLU A 434 -34.67 -24.86 -9.21
C GLU A 434 -34.59 -26.19 -8.44
N CYS A 435 -34.37 -26.15 -7.12
CA CYS A 435 -34.45 -27.34 -6.26
C CYS A 435 -35.86 -27.98 -6.32
N GLN A 436 -36.93 -27.18 -6.32
CA GLN A 436 -38.28 -27.71 -6.48
C GLN A 436 -38.50 -28.37 -7.86
N LYS A 437 -37.95 -27.79 -8.93
CA LYS A 437 -38.03 -28.40 -10.28
C LYS A 437 -37.21 -29.69 -10.40
N ALA A 438 -36.11 -29.78 -9.66
CA ALA A 438 -35.23 -30.94 -9.65
C ALA A 438 -35.62 -32.04 -8.65
N GLY A 439 -36.73 -31.85 -7.90
CA GLY A 439 -37.20 -32.81 -6.90
C GLY A 439 -36.39 -32.83 -5.59
N MET A 440 -35.62 -31.77 -5.30
CA MET A 440 -34.84 -31.58 -4.07
C MET A 440 -35.66 -30.74 -3.08
N ASN A 441 -36.80 -31.27 -2.62
CA ASN A 441 -37.78 -30.49 -1.85
C ASN A 441 -37.31 -30.19 -0.42
N ASN A 442 -36.52 -31.08 0.19
CA ASN A 442 -35.95 -30.83 1.51
C ASN A 442 -34.91 -29.70 1.46
N SER A 443 -34.04 -29.70 0.44
CA SER A 443 -33.11 -28.58 0.19
C SER A 443 -33.87 -27.27 -0.07
N ALA A 444 -34.91 -27.30 -0.91
CA ALA A 444 -35.75 -26.13 -1.17
C ALA A 444 -36.43 -25.59 0.09
N PHE A 445 -36.91 -26.46 0.98
CA PHE A 445 -37.50 -26.07 2.26
C PHE A 445 -36.47 -25.37 3.17
N ASN A 446 -35.27 -25.91 3.30
CA ASN A 446 -34.22 -25.33 4.15
C ASN A 446 -33.83 -23.91 3.72
N PHE A 447 -33.64 -23.67 2.41
CA PHE A 447 -33.35 -22.32 1.91
C PHE A 447 -34.56 -21.38 1.98
N SER A 448 -35.77 -21.92 1.89
CA SER A 448 -37.00 -21.14 2.10
C SER A 448 -37.10 -20.59 3.53
N LEU A 449 -36.65 -21.36 4.54
CA LEU A 449 -36.57 -20.88 5.92
C LEU A 449 -35.59 -19.71 6.08
N ILE A 450 -34.44 -19.77 5.40
CA ILE A 450 -33.44 -18.69 5.42
C ILE A 450 -34.04 -17.43 4.80
N LEU A 451 -34.73 -17.53 3.66
CA LEU A 451 -35.39 -16.41 2.99
C LEU A 451 -36.51 -15.77 3.82
N MET A 452 -37.19 -16.54 4.67
CA MET A 452 -38.29 -16.03 5.50
C MET A 452 -37.84 -15.28 6.75
N LYS A 453 -36.53 -15.22 7.03
CA LYS A 453 -36.00 -14.38 8.10
C LYS A 453 -36.27 -12.88 7.82
N PRO A 454 -36.44 -12.04 8.86
CA PRO A 454 -36.82 -10.64 8.70
C PRO A 454 -35.88 -9.85 7.78
N GLU A 455 -34.60 -10.19 7.75
CA GLU A 455 -33.57 -9.46 7.00
C GLU A 455 -33.76 -9.57 5.48
N TYR A 456 -34.34 -10.68 4.99
CA TYR A 456 -34.46 -10.99 3.57
C TYR A 456 -35.89 -10.94 3.04
N ARG A 457 -36.89 -11.14 3.91
CA ARG A 457 -38.30 -11.34 3.54
C ARG A 457 -38.92 -10.19 2.73
N ASP A 458 -38.46 -8.96 2.97
CA ASP A 458 -39.00 -7.76 2.31
C ASP A 458 -38.36 -7.48 0.95
N GLN A 459 -37.23 -8.12 0.66
CA GLN A 459 -36.50 -8.00 -0.62
C GLN A 459 -36.94 -9.06 -1.65
N ILE A 460 -37.79 -10.02 -1.26
CA ILE A 460 -38.31 -11.06 -2.15
C ILE A 460 -39.39 -10.47 -3.07
N ASP A 461 -39.23 -10.67 -4.37
CA ASP A 461 -40.23 -10.29 -5.37
C ASP A 461 -41.61 -10.93 -5.05
N ALA A 462 -42.66 -10.11 -5.12
CA ALA A 462 -44.03 -10.49 -4.83
C ALA A 462 -44.52 -11.72 -5.62
N LYS A 463 -43.98 -11.95 -6.82
CA LYS A 463 -44.28 -13.10 -7.67
C LYS A 463 -43.89 -14.43 -7.00
N TYR A 464 -42.77 -14.46 -6.28
CA TYR A 464 -42.24 -15.68 -5.67
C TYR A 464 -42.58 -15.80 -4.18
N LYS A 465 -42.83 -14.67 -3.50
CA LYS A 465 -43.11 -14.61 -2.06
C LYS A 465 -44.21 -15.57 -1.60
N LYS A 466 -45.38 -15.57 -2.26
CA LYS A 466 -46.50 -16.47 -1.91
C LYS A 466 -46.15 -17.95 -2.06
N LYS A 467 -45.33 -18.30 -3.05
CA LYS A 467 -44.92 -19.69 -3.32
C LYS A 467 -43.96 -20.19 -2.24
N ILE A 468 -43.01 -19.34 -1.82
CA ILE A 468 -42.03 -19.67 -0.78
C ILE A 468 -42.73 -19.74 0.59
N GLU A 469 -43.68 -18.85 0.89
CA GLU A 469 -44.49 -18.93 2.13
C GLU A 469 -45.31 -20.24 2.20
N ALA A 470 -45.84 -20.70 1.07
CA ALA A 470 -46.57 -21.97 1.02
C ALA A 470 -45.66 -23.18 1.28
N LEU A 471 -44.42 -23.17 0.75
CA LEU A 471 -43.40 -24.19 1.00
C LEU A 471 -43.04 -24.30 2.48
N VAL A 472 -42.89 -23.16 3.17
CA VAL A 472 -42.58 -23.15 4.62
C VAL A 472 -43.76 -23.65 5.46
N ARG A 473 -44.99 -23.35 5.04
CA ARG A 473 -46.21 -23.79 5.75
C ARG A 473 -46.49 -25.28 5.60
N LYS A 474 -46.13 -25.89 4.46
CA LYS A 474 -46.35 -27.30 4.17
C LYS A 474 -45.02 -27.92 3.70
N PRO A 475 -44.15 -28.35 4.63
CA PRO A 475 -42.87 -28.94 4.28
C PRO A 475 -43.08 -30.27 3.55
N ASP A 476 -42.40 -30.40 2.40
CA ASP A 476 -42.17 -31.67 1.74
C ASP A 476 -40.71 -32.05 1.96
N LYS A 477 -40.49 -33.23 2.54
CA LYS A 477 -39.15 -33.75 2.87
C LYS A 477 -38.62 -34.73 1.83
N SER A 478 -39.32 -34.91 0.71
CA SER A 478 -38.79 -35.71 -0.40
C SER A 478 -37.53 -35.06 -0.96
N GLU A 479 -36.52 -35.87 -1.22
CA GLU A 479 -35.25 -35.44 -1.80
C GLU A 479 -34.84 -36.48 -2.85
N SER A 480 -34.52 -36.01 -4.05
CA SER A 480 -33.97 -36.88 -5.09
C SER A 480 -32.56 -37.36 -4.70
N GLU A 481 -32.34 -38.67 -4.81
CA GLU A 481 -31.01 -39.25 -4.55
C GLU A 481 -29.96 -38.66 -5.50
N GLU A 482 -28.75 -38.44 -4.98
CA GLU A 482 -27.62 -37.99 -5.78
C GLU A 482 -26.95 -39.18 -6.45
N ASP A 483 -26.58 -39.01 -7.73
CA ASP A 483 -25.77 -39.99 -8.44
C ASP A 483 -24.35 -40.07 -7.86
N PHE A 484 -23.78 -41.27 -7.85
CA PHE A 484 -22.44 -41.54 -7.37
C PHE A 484 -21.50 -41.89 -8.52
N SER A 485 -20.37 -41.21 -8.59
CA SER A 485 -19.27 -41.50 -9.49
C SER A 485 -18.00 -41.91 -8.74
N GLN A 486 -17.03 -42.48 -9.45
CA GLN A 486 -15.78 -42.93 -8.84
C GLN A 486 -14.84 -41.74 -8.61
N CYS A 487 -14.22 -41.72 -7.43
CA CYS A 487 -13.13 -40.81 -7.13
C CYS A 487 -11.97 -41.03 -8.11
N PRO A 488 -11.45 -39.97 -8.77
CA PRO A 488 -10.34 -40.10 -9.72
C PRO A 488 -9.02 -40.55 -9.06
N HIS A 489 -8.87 -40.42 -7.74
CA HIS A 489 -7.66 -40.81 -7.01
C HIS A 489 -7.74 -42.22 -6.40
N CYS A 490 -8.85 -42.58 -5.73
CA CYS A 490 -8.97 -43.84 -4.97
C CYS A 490 -10.06 -44.79 -5.46
N HIS A 491 -10.79 -44.45 -6.53
CA HIS A 491 -11.88 -45.24 -7.11
C HIS A 491 -13.10 -45.51 -6.21
N GLN A 492 -13.12 -44.98 -4.98
CA GLN A 492 -14.28 -45.08 -4.10
C GLN A 492 -15.46 -44.27 -4.64
N ARG A 493 -16.69 -44.72 -4.38
CA ARG A 493 -17.90 -44.01 -4.79
C ARG A 493 -18.08 -42.73 -3.97
N VAL A 494 -18.20 -41.60 -4.66
CA VAL A 494 -18.38 -40.25 -4.10
C VAL A 494 -19.58 -39.59 -4.81
N PRO A 495 -20.42 -38.80 -4.11
CA PRO A 495 -21.48 -38.04 -4.77
C PRO A 495 -20.92 -37.14 -5.88
N THR A 496 -21.61 -37.07 -7.01
CA THR A 496 -21.13 -36.46 -8.26
C THR A 496 -20.71 -34.99 -8.10
N TYR A 497 -21.32 -34.23 -7.18
CA TYR A 497 -21.02 -32.82 -6.95
C TYR A 497 -20.14 -32.53 -5.73
N GLU A 498 -19.76 -33.57 -4.99
CA GLU A 498 -18.81 -33.44 -3.89
C GLU A 498 -17.40 -33.26 -4.46
N LEU A 499 -16.70 -32.22 -3.98
CA LEU A 499 -15.35 -31.87 -4.44
C LEU A 499 -14.26 -32.26 -3.44
N LEU A 500 -14.60 -33.00 -2.38
CA LEU A 500 -13.68 -33.56 -1.42
C LEU A 500 -13.99 -35.05 -1.25
N CYS A 501 -13.01 -35.92 -1.47
CA CYS A 501 -13.25 -37.35 -1.29
C CYS A 501 -13.24 -37.73 0.20
N PRO A 502 -14.31 -38.31 0.76
CA PRO A 502 -14.33 -38.72 2.17
C PRO A 502 -13.32 -39.83 2.50
N SER A 503 -12.90 -40.63 1.51
CA SER A 503 -12.02 -41.77 1.72
C SER A 503 -10.54 -41.40 1.64
N CYS A 504 -10.11 -40.63 0.63
CA CYS A 504 -8.71 -40.25 0.48
C CYS A 504 -8.41 -38.80 0.91
N GLN A 505 -9.43 -38.03 1.30
CA GLN A 505 -9.31 -36.64 1.78
C GLN A 505 -8.66 -35.66 0.79
N LEU A 506 -8.56 -36.04 -0.50
CA LEU A 506 -8.04 -35.19 -1.56
C LEU A 506 -9.17 -34.36 -2.19
N ALA A 507 -8.84 -33.13 -2.57
CA ALA A 507 -9.69 -32.26 -3.36
C ALA A 507 -9.84 -32.80 -4.78
N LEU A 508 -11.08 -32.91 -5.26
CA LEU A 508 -11.41 -33.44 -6.57
C LEU A 508 -11.55 -32.29 -7.58
N PRO A 509 -10.82 -32.32 -8.71
CA PRO A 509 -10.99 -31.31 -9.75
C PRO A 509 -12.41 -31.31 -10.29
N TYR A 510 -12.95 -30.13 -10.59
CA TYR A 510 -14.32 -29.98 -11.09
C TYR A 510 -14.35 -29.73 -12.60
N CYS A 511 -15.38 -30.22 -13.25
CA CYS A 511 -15.67 -29.99 -14.66
C CYS A 511 -16.09 -28.53 -14.87
N ILE A 512 -15.42 -27.81 -15.77
CA ILE A 512 -15.79 -26.42 -16.09
C ILE A 512 -17.17 -26.23 -16.73
N VAL A 513 -17.85 -27.30 -17.16
CA VAL A 513 -19.19 -27.21 -17.80
C VAL A 513 -20.30 -27.55 -16.81
N THR A 514 -20.18 -28.67 -16.11
CA THR A 514 -21.22 -29.19 -15.20
C THR A 514 -20.98 -28.76 -13.75
N GLY A 515 -19.72 -28.52 -13.37
CA GLY A 515 -19.26 -28.29 -12.00
C GLY A 515 -19.28 -29.53 -11.09
N ALA A 516 -19.57 -30.71 -11.65
CA ALA A 516 -19.34 -32.01 -11.01
C ALA A 516 -17.84 -32.33 -10.90
N HIS A 517 -17.44 -33.28 -10.06
CA HIS A 517 -16.05 -33.75 -10.08
C HIS A 517 -15.76 -34.52 -11.38
N ILE A 518 -14.50 -34.49 -11.83
CA ILE A 518 -14.09 -35.15 -13.08
C ILE A 518 -14.07 -36.67 -12.98
N LEU A 519 -14.28 -37.33 -14.12
CA LEU A 519 -14.17 -38.77 -14.28
C LEU A 519 -12.85 -39.12 -14.96
N ARG A 520 -12.12 -40.09 -14.42
CA ARG A 520 -10.81 -40.52 -14.95
C ARG A 520 -10.89 -40.97 -16.41
N GLU A 521 -11.97 -41.67 -16.78
CA GLU A 521 -12.20 -42.26 -18.10
C GLU A 521 -12.76 -41.27 -19.15
N ASP A 522 -13.22 -40.10 -18.70
CA ASP A 522 -13.87 -39.09 -19.54
C ASP A 522 -13.27 -37.69 -19.32
N LEU A 523 -12.00 -37.62 -18.91
CA LEU A 523 -11.28 -36.37 -18.68
C LEU A 523 -10.77 -35.78 -20.00
N CYS A 524 -10.99 -34.48 -20.20
CA CYS A 524 -10.30 -33.68 -21.19
C CYS A 524 -9.89 -32.32 -20.60
N LEU A 525 -8.98 -31.63 -21.28
CA LEU A 525 -8.54 -30.28 -20.92
C LEU A 525 -8.96 -29.31 -22.01
N CYS A 526 -9.39 -28.12 -21.59
CA CYS A 526 -9.67 -27.04 -22.53
C CYS A 526 -8.39 -26.66 -23.29
N PRO A 527 -8.39 -26.61 -24.64
CA PRO A 527 -7.18 -26.31 -25.42
C PRO A 527 -6.66 -24.88 -25.21
N SER A 528 -7.52 -23.95 -24.77
CA SER A 528 -7.16 -22.55 -24.58
C SER A 528 -6.72 -22.22 -23.16
N CYS A 529 -7.39 -22.77 -22.14
CA CYS A 529 -7.08 -22.46 -20.73
C CYS A 529 -6.57 -23.62 -19.90
N ASN A 530 -6.53 -24.83 -20.45
CA ASN A 530 -6.02 -26.03 -19.78
C ASN A 530 -6.75 -26.36 -18.46
N PHE A 531 -8.01 -25.95 -18.32
CA PHE A 531 -8.89 -26.36 -17.23
C PHE A 531 -9.59 -27.70 -17.56
N PRO A 532 -9.90 -28.52 -16.54
CA PRO A 532 -10.49 -29.83 -16.73
C PRO A 532 -11.99 -29.79 -17.04
N ALA A 533 -12.42 -30.69 -17.91
CA ALA A 533 -13.81 -30.92 -18.24
C ALA A 533 -14.10 -32.41 -18.45
N ILE A 534 -15.35 -32.80 -18.24
CA ILE A 534 -15.87 -34.09 -18.67
C ILE A 534 -16.08 -34.01 -20.19
N HIS A 535 -15.37 -34.85 -20.95
CA HIS A 535 -15.29 -34.79 -22.41
C HIS A 535 -16.66 -34.91 -23.08
N SER A 536 -17.48 -35.89 -22.67
CA SER A 536 -18.83 -36.06 -23.22
C SER A 536 -19.70 -34.82 -23.03
N GLU A 537 -19.71 -34.26 -21.82
CA GLU A 537 -20.48 -33.06 -21.48
C GLU A 537 -19.92 -31.80 -22.14
N PHE A 538 -18.60 -31.70 -22.33
CA PHE A 538 -17.99 -30.55 -22.98
C PHE A 538 -18.30 -30.51 -24.48
N LEU A 539 -18.27 -31.65 -25.17
CA LEU A 539 -18.70 -31.74 -26.56
C LEU A 539 -20.20 -31.43 -26.71
N ARG A 540 -21.04 -31.94 -25.79
CA ARG A 540 -22.47 -31.63 -25.77
C ARG A 540 -22.73 -30.14 -25.61
N TYR A 541 -22.00 -29.48 -24.72
CA TYR A 541 -22.08 -28.03 -24.52
C TYR A 541 -21.65 -27.25 -25.78
N LEU A 542 -20.52 -27.64 -26.40
CA LEU A 542 -20.00 -26.96 -27.60
C LEU A 542 -20.87 -27.11 -28.84
N SER A 543 -21.76 -28.12 -28.87
CA SER A 543 -22.79 -28.22 -29.90
C SER A 543 -23.84 -27.10 -29.84
N ILE A 544 -23.93 -26.40 -28.70
CA ILE A 544 -24.91 -25.34 -28.43
C ILE A 544 -24.24 -23.97 -28.42
N ASP A 545 -23.06 -23.84 -27.80
CA ASP A 545 -22.31 -22.59 -27.68
C ASP A 545 -20.82 -22.85 -27.97
N ASP A 546 -20.24 -22.16 -28.96
CA ASP A 546 -18.85 -22.37 -29.40
C ASP A 546 -17.79 -21.79 -28.45
N VAL A 547 -18.19 -21.31 -27.26
CA VAL A 547 -17.33 -20.55 -26.33
C VAL A 547 -17.10 -21.29 -25.02
N CYS A 548 -15.84 -21.41 -24.59
CA CYS A 548 -15.50 -21.97 -23.28
C CYS A 548 -16.19 -21.23 -22.12
N PRO A 549 -16.88 -21.92 -21.20
CA PRO A 549 -17.53 -21.25 -20.06
C PRO A 549 -16.52 -20.64 -19.07
N MET A 550 -15.28 -21.16 -19.05
CA MET A 550 -14.21 -20.68 -18.17
C MET A 550 -13.48 -19.47 -18.77
N CYS A 551 -12.77 -19.65 -19.89
CA CYS A 551 -11.92 -18.60 -20.47
C CYS A 551 -12.60 -17.71 -21.51
N THR A 552 -13.84 -18.01 -21.90
CA THR A 552 -14.59 -17.27 -22.92
C THR A 552 -13.95 -17.19 -24.32
N THR A 553 -12.90 -17.99 -24.57
CA THR A 553 -12.34 -18.18 -25.92
C THR A 553 -13.21 -19.13 -26.73
N LYS A 554 -13.34 -18.88 -28.03
CA LYS A 554 -13.96 -19.80 -28.98
C LYS A 554 -13.16 -21.10 -29.10
N ILE A 555 -13.84 -22.23 -29.06
CA ILE A 555 -13.24 -23.56 -29.14
C ILE A 555 -13.93 -24.36 -30.24
N ASP A 556 -13.09 -24.90 -31.12
CA ASP A 556 -13.53 -25.89 -32.10
C ASP A 556 -13.60 -27.27 -31.42
N GLY A 557 -14.79 -27.88 -31.42
CA GLY A 557 -15.04 -29.19 -30.80
C GLY A 557 -14.15 -30.31 -31.35
N SER A 558 -13.63 -30.18 -32.58
CA SER A 558 -12.70 -31.14 -33.17
C SER A 558 -11.31 -31.17 -32.50
N ARG A 559 -10.96 -30.11 -31.76
CA ARG A 559 -9.67 -30.00 -31.04
C ARG A 559 -9.71 -30.58 -29.63
N ILE A 560 -10.87 -31.05 -29.18
CA ILE A 560 -11.02 -31.64 -27.84
C ILE A 560 -10.76 -33.13 -27.97
N THR A 561 -9.70 -33.57 -27.32
CA THR A 561 -9.34 -34.98 -27.21
C THR A 561 -9.43 -35.42 -25.75
N LYS A 562 -9.86 -36.65 -25.54
CA LYS A 562 -9.74 -37.30 -24.24
C LYS A 562 -8.26 -37.43 -23.85
N LEU A 563 -7.98 -37.38 -22.56
CA LEU A 563 -6.67 -37.77 -22.06
C LEU A 563 -6.57 -39.31 -22.05
N ASP A 564 -5.96 -39.88 -23.09
CA ASP A 564 -5.99 -41.33 -23.32
C ASP A 564 -4.88 -42.12 -22.59
N SER A 565 -3.83 -41.46 -22.07
CA SER A 565 -2.75 -42.16 -21.37
C SER A 565 -2.93 -42.07 -19.85
N GLY A 566 -2.92 -43.23 -19.17
CA GLY A 566 -2.98 -43.29 -17.71
C GLY A 566 -1.91 -42.41 -17.04
N ALA A 567 -0.72 -42.33 -17.63
CA ALA A 567 0.36 -41.45 -17.16
C ALA A 567 0.04 -39.94 -17.26
N ALA A 568 -0.65 -39.48 -18.31
CA ALA A 568 -1.03 -38.07 -18.43
C ALA A 568 -2.15 -37.71 -17.46
N VAL A 569 -3.11 -38.62 -17.26
CA VAL A 569 -4.17 -38.45 -16.26
C VAL A 569 -3.58 -38.41 -14.86
N ASP A 570 -2.65 -39.31 -14.55
CA ASP A 570 -1.98 -39.37 -13.23
C ASP A 570 -1.11 -38.12 -12.99
N SER A 571 -0.40 -37.65 -14.01
CA SER A 571 0.37 -36.41 -13.92
C SER A 571 -0.52 -35.19 -13.67
N PHE A 572 -1.70 -35.12 -14.29
CA PHE A 572 -2.64 -34.02 -14.05
C PHE A 572 -3.24 -34.07 -12.64
N LEU A 573 -3.66 -35.27 -12.20
CA LEU A 573 -4.23 -35.46 -10.88
C LEU A 573 -3.22 -35.19 -9.76
N ALA A 574 -1.95 -35.56 -9.95
CA ALA A 574 -0.87 -35.26 -9.00
C ALA A 574 -0.61 -33.74 -8.84
N GLN A 575 -0.61 -32.99 -9.95
CA GLN A 575 -0.49 -31.52 -9.91
C GLN A 575 -1.70 -30.85 -9.24
N SER A 576 -2.87 -31.48 -9.35
CA SER A 576 -4.11 -30.96 -8.76
C SER A 576 -4.20 -31.24 -7.26
N SER A 577 -3.56 -32.30 -6.75
CA SER A 577 -3.50 -32.62 -5.32
C SER A 577 -2.56 -31.72 -4.51
N ASP A 578 -1.58 -31.06 -5.15
CA ASP A 578 -0.70 -30.09 -4.47
C ASP A 578 -1.42 -28.76 -4.13
N MET A 579 -2.69 -28.62 -4.52
CA MET A 579 -3.55 -27.46 -4.22
C MET A 579 -4.41 -27.61 -2.96
N SER A 580 -4.31 -28.74 -2.25
CA SER A 580 -5.07 -29.04 -1.02
C SER A 580 -4.33 -28.69 0.27
#